data_AF-A0A973XCS1-F1
#
_entry.id   AF-A0A973XCS1-F1
#
_cell.length_a   1.000
_cell.length_b   1.000
_cell.length_c   1.000
_cell.angle_alpha   90.00
_cell.angle_beta   90.00
_cell.angle_gamma   90.00
#
_symmetry.space_group_name_H-M   'P 1'
#
loop_
_entity.id
_entity.type
_entity.pdbx_description
1 polymer ?
#
loop_
_entity_poly.entity_id
_entity_poly.type
_entity_poly.pdbx_seq_one_letter_code
_entity_poly.pdbx_strand_id
1 'polypeptide(L)'
;LALVWLERLAQFRPHLGGAVWRGTATRHSDIYIQLFCDDSKAAEIALIDMGVRFDVRAVTGFQGETVDALSVQLAVAEWGTHVGVHMMVYDFDDLRGALKADARGRRPRGDAVALRNLLHDAGL
;
A
#
# COMPACT_ATOMS: atom_id res chain seq x y z
N LEU A 1 -2.69 -9.38 6.76
CA LEU A 1 -2.43 -7.94 6.99
C LEU A 1 -2.61 -7.09 5.73
N ALA A 2 -1.81 -7.28 4.66
CA ALA A 2 -1.88 -6.42 3.47
C ALA A 2 -3.27 -6.35 2.84
N LEU A 3 -3.92 -7.50 2.58
CA LEU A 3 -5.26 -7.55 1.99
C LEU A 3 -6.31 -6.78 2.82
N VAL A 4 -6.26 -6.90 4.15
CA VAL A 4 -7.14 -6.18 5.07
C VAL A 4 -7.03 -4.67 4.88
N TRP A 5 -5.82 -4.14 4.69
CA TRP A 5 -5.62 -2.72 4.44
C TRP A 5 -6.07 -2.28 3.05
N LEU A 6 -5.88 -3.12 2.02
CA LEU A 6 -6.44 -2.85 0.69
C LEU A 6 -7.98 -2.81 0.74
N GLU A 7 -8.62 -3.65 1.55
CA GLU A 7 -10.07 -3.68 1.71
C GLU A 7 -10.60 -2.49 2.50
N ARG A 8 -9.95 -2.13 3.62
CA ARG A 8 -10.32 -0.95 4.43
C ARG A 8 -10.23 0.35 3.64
N LEU A 9 -9.30 0.43 2.70
CA LEU A 9 -9.02 1.64 1.92
C LEU A 9 -9.54 1.53 0.48
N ALA A 10 -10.47 0.62 0.20
CA ALA A 10 -10.93 0.33 -1.16
C ALA A 10 -11.40 1.57 -1.95
N GLN A 11 -11.99 2.55 -1.26
CA GLN A 11 -12.41 3.84 -1.84
C GLN A 11 -11.26 4.67 -2.44
N PHE A 12 -10.02 4.42 -2.02
CA PHE A 12 -8.80 5.10 -2.49
C PHE A 12 -8.02 4.27 -3.51
N ARG A 13 -8.67 3.26 -4.13
CA ARG A 13 -8.11 2.43 -5.20
C ARG A 13 -6.71 1.90 -4.86
N PRO A 14 -6.55 1.21 -3.72
CA PRO A 14 -5.24 0.94 -3.16
C PRO A 14 -4.49 -0.14 -3.95
N HIS A 15 -3.20 0.07 -4.17
CA HIS A 15 -2.32 -0.87 -4.86
C HIS A 15 -1.13 -1.24 -3.99
N LEU A 16 -0.95 -2.54 -3.78
CA LEU A 16 0.17 -3.11 -3.05
C LEU A 16 1.42 -3.16 -3.92
N GLY A 17 2.54 -2.67 -3.40
CA GLY A 17 3.85 -2.74 -4.03
C GLY A 17 4.90 -3.42 -3.14
N GLY A 18 6.16 -3.17 -3.46
CA GLY A 18 7.30 -3.57 -2.64
C GLY A 18 7.51 -5.09 -2.53
N ALA A 19 8.15 -5.53 -1.44
CA ALA A 19 8.51 -6.93 -1.22
C ALA A 19 7.28 -7.84 -1.09
N VAL A 20 6.18 -7.34 -0.52
CA VAL A 20 4.94 -8.11 -0.34
C VAL A 20 4.33 -8.45 -1.69
N TRP A 21 4.19 -7.47 -2.58
CA TRP A 21 3.69 -7.72 -3.94
C TRP A 21 4.62 -8.63 -4.76
N ARG A 22 5.93 -8.49 -4.59
CA ARG A 22 6.93 -9.29 -5.32
C ARG A 22 7.07 -10.72 -4.80
N GLY A 23 6.40 -11.09 -3.72
CA GLY A 23 6.51 -12.41 -3.09
C GLY A 23 7.86 -12.65 -2.40
N THR A 24 8.58 -11.59 -2.03
CA THR A 24 9.89 -11.67 -1.36
C THR A 24 9.87 -11.09 0.05
N ALA A 25 8.70 -10.84 0.62
CA ALA A 25 8.56 -10.30 1.96
C ALA A 25 8.99 -11.33 3.03
N THR A 26 9.56 -10.82 4.11
CA THR A 26 9.91 -11.58 5.31
C THR A 26 9.16 -11.00 6.52
N ARG A 27 9.30 -11.60 7.70
CA ARG A 27 8.72 -11.08 8.97
C ARG A 27 9.19 -9.66 9.37
N HIS A 28 10.25 -9.15 8.72
CA HIS A 28 10.81 -7.82 8.96
C HIS A 28 10.45 -6.84 7.84
N SER A 29 9.63 -7.25 6.87
CA SER A 29 9.24 -6.42 5.74
C SER A 29 7.99 -5.62 6.07
N ASP A 30 8.07 -4.30 5.85
CA ASP A 30 6.91 -3.42 5.91
C ASP A 30 6.02 -3.57 4.65
N ILE A 31 4.77 -3.12 4.79
CA ILE A 31 3.76 -3.14 3.74
C ILE A 31 3.71 -1.76 3.10
N TYR A 32 3.84 -1.72 1.78
CA TYR A 32 3.83 -0.49 0.99
C TYR A 32 2.62 -0.46 0.07
N ILE A 33 1.72 0.50 0.29
CA ILE A 33 0.47 0.68 -0.44
C ILE A 33 0.50 2.05 -1.12
N GLN A 34 0.12 2.12 -2.39
CA GLN A 34 -0.16 3.37 -3.08
C GLN A 34 -1.67 3.60 -3.10
N LEU A 35 -2.10 4.76 -2.64
CA LEU A 35 -3.48 5.22 -2.68
C LEU A 35 -3.62 6.22 -3.83
N PHE A 36 -4.65 6.05 -4.66
CA PHE A 36 -4.96 6.95 -5.77
C PHE A 36 -6.29 7.63 -5.48
N CYS A 37 -6.17 8.81 -4.90
CA CYS A 37 -7.27 9.57 -4.33
C CYS A 37 -7.79 10.62 -5.31
N ASP A 38 -9.08 10.91 -5.24
CA ASP A 38 -9.65 12.09 -5.92
C ASP A 38 -9.36 13.38 -5.12
N ASP A 39 -9.18 13.24 -3.80
CA ASP A 39 -8.71 14.27 -2.86
C ASP A 39 -7.66 13.64 -1.95
N SER A 40 -6.43 14.14 -2.00
CA SER A 40 -5.30 13.62 -1.21
C SER A 40 -5.54 13.70 0.30
N LYS A 41 -6.32 14.67 0.79
CA LYS A 41 -6.60 14.80 2.22
C LYS A 41 -7.58 13.74 2.73
N ALA A 42 -8.41 13.18 1.86
CA ALA A 42 -9.42 12.20 2.24
C ALA A 42 -8.82 10.93 2.87
N ALA A 43 -7.60 10.54 2.47
CA ALA A 43 -6.91 9.38 3.04
C ALA A 43 -6.55 9.58 4.52
N GLU A 44 -6.06 10.77 4.90
CA GLU A 44 -5.78 11.11 6.29
C GLU A 44 -7.06 11.12 7.14
N ILE A 45 -8.13 11.74 6.63
CA ILE A 45 -9.42 11.80 7.31
C ILE A 45 -9.94 10.38 7.57
N ALA A 46 -9.86 9.48 6.59
CA ALA A 46 -10.28 8.10 6.77
C ALA A 46 -9.49 7.37 7.88
N LEU A 47 -8.18 7.62 8.02
CA LEU A 47 -7.39 7.04 9.11
C LEU A 47 -7.80 7.60 10.48
N ILE A 48 -8.13 8.89 10.54
CA ILE A 48 -8.67 9.54 11.75
C ILE A 48 -10.01 8.91 12.13
N ASP A 49 -10.93 8.76 11.17
CA ASP A 49 -12.26 8.18 11.38
C ASP A 49 -12.17 6.70 11.82
N MET A 50 -11.16 5.97 11.33
CA MET A 50 -10.85 4.62 11.80
C MET A 50 -10.20 4.57 13.19
N GLY A 51 -9.90 5.71 13.80
CA GLY A 51 -9.22 5.80 15.10
C GLY A 51 -7.78 5.30 15.07
N VAL A 52 -7.14 5.30 13.90
CA VAL A 52 -5.79 4.78 13.71
C VAL A 52 -4.78 5.91 13.91
N ARG A 53 -3.76 5.66 14.74
CA ARG A 53 -2.61 6.58 14.84
C ARG A 53 -1.66 6.37 13.67
N PHE A 54 -1.23 7.46 13.05
CA PHE A 54 -0.30 7.46 11.94
C PHE A 54 0.66 8.65 12.02
N ASP A 55 1.82 8.50 11.38
CA ASP A 55 2.76 9.59 11.12
C ASP A 55 2.66 10.02 9.65
N VAL A 56 2.86 11.31 9.38
CA VAL A 56 2.91 11.87 8.02
C VAL A 56 4.34 12.28 7.68
N ARG A 57 4.80 11.91 6.48
CA ARG A 57 6.10 12.35 5.95
C ARG A 57 6.02 12.62 4.47
N ALA A 58 6.70 13.66 4.00
CA ALA A 58 6.96 13.86 2.58
C ALA A 58 8.06 12.89 2.11
N VAL A 59 7.81 12.15 1.04
CA VAL A 59 8.74 11.19 0.45
C VAL A 59 8.78 11.33 -1.07
N THR A 60 9.82 10.78 -1.70
CA THR A 60 9.88 10.69 -3.17
C THR A 60 8.99 9.55 -3.67
N GLY A 61 8.01 9.91 -4.51
CA GLY A 61 7.08 9.02 -5.20
C GLY A 61 7.73 8.22 -6.33
N PHE A 62 6.94 7.38 -6.98
CA PHE A 62 7.47 6.46 -8.00
C PHE A 62 7.80 7.13 -9.34
N GLN A 63 7.38 8.38 -9.57
CA GLN A 63 7.75 9.19 -10.74
C GLN A 63 8.77 10.30 -10.38
N GLY A 64 9.28 10.32 -9.14
CA GLY A 64 10.22 11.33 -8.65
C GLY A 64 9.57 12.60 -8.08
N GLU A 65 8.23 12.66 -8.10
CA GLU A 65 7.41 13.66 -7.43
C GLU A 65 7.49 13.54 -5.90
N THR A 66 7.16 14.60 -5.17
CA THR A 66 7.01 14.52 -3.71
C THR A 66 5.58 14.13 -3.36
N VAL A 67 5.41 13.07 -2.57
CA VAL A 67 4.11 12.61 -2.08
C VAL A 67 4.09 12.47 -0.56
N ASP A 68 2.90 12.54 0.02
CA ASP A 68 2.71 12.23 1.43
C ASP A 68 2.69 10.71 1.67
N ALA A 69 3.38 10.27 2.72
CA ALA A 69 3.38 8.92 3.22
C ALA A 69 2.76 8.87 4.62
N LEU A 70 1.59 8.24 4.72
CA LEU A 70 0.89 7.98 5.97
C LEU A 70 1.37 6.62 6.51
N SER A 71 2.00 6.62 7.68
CA SER A 71 2.67 5.44 8.22
C SER A 71 2.01 4.98 9.51
N VAL A 72 1.54 3.74 9.53
CA VAL A 72 0.91 3.09 10.69
C VAL A 72 1.81 1.97 11.20
N GLN A 73 1.94 1.85 12.52
CA GLN A 73 2.65 0.74 13.16
C GLN A 73 1.64 -0.23 13.78
N LEU A 74 1.72 -1.50 13.39
CA LEU A 74 0.80 -2.54 13.85
C LEU A 74 1.54 -3.60 14.65
N ALA A 75 1.10 -3.81 15.88
CA ALA A 75 1.57 -4.94 16.68
C ALA A 75 1.05 -6.25 16.10
N VAL A 76 1.95 -7.21 15.85
CA VAL A 76 1.63 -8.56 15.38
C VAL A 76 2.00 -9.53 16.49
N ALA A 77 1.00 -9.94 17.26
CA ALA A 77 1.18 -10.73 18.48
C ALA A 77 1.88 -12.06 18.20
N GLU A 78 1.53 -12.71 17.09
CA GLU A 78 2.10 -13.99 16.66
C GLU A 78 3.61 -13.93 16.41
N TRP A 79 4.13 -12.74 16.08
CA TRP A 79 5.54 -12.53 15.76
C TRP A 79 6.30 -11.77 16.85
N GLY A 80 5.60 -11.28 17.89
CA GLY A 80 6.20 -10.44 18.92
C GLY A 80 6.89 -9.17 18.38
N THR A 81 6.47 -8.68 17.22
CA THR A 81 7.06 -7.52 16.55
C THR A 81 5.98 -6.58 16.00
N HIS A 82 6.42 -5.42 15.51
CA HIS A 82 5.58 -4.50 14.76
C HIS A 82 5.82 -4.66 13.25
N VAL A 83 4.80 -4.37 12.47
CA VAL A 83 4.85 -4.27 11.00
C VAL A 83 4.37 -2.87 10.62
N GLY A 84 5.17 -2.15 9.84
CA GLY A 84 4.79 -0.88 9.25
C GLY A 84 3.84 -1.06 8.08
N VAL A 85 2.82 -0.21 8.00
CA VAL A 85 1.98 -0.03 6.81
C VAL A 85 2.15 1.41 6.34
N HIS A 86 2.81 1.57 5.19
CA HIS A 86 3.10 2.86 4.58
C HIS A 86 2.19 3.07 3.39
N MET A 87 1.35 4.09 3.47
CA MET A 87 0.39 4.48 2.45
C MET A 87 0.89 5.76 1.79
N MET A 88 1.41 5.64 0.57
CA MET A 88 1.80 6.79 -0.24
C MET A 88 0.57 7.31 -0.99
N VAL A 89 0.26 8.59 -0.84
CA VAL A 89 -0.94 9.23 -1.36
C VAL A 89 -0.64 9.92 -2.68
N TYR A 90 -1.31 9.52 -3.75
CA TYR A 90 -1.20 10.07 -5.09
C TYR A 90 -2.56 10.60 -5.55
N ASP A 91 -2.53 11.49 -6.54
CA ASP A 91 -3.73 11.89 -7.25
C ASP A 91 -4.21 10.75 -8.17
N PHE A 92 -5.51 10.74 -8.49
CA PHE A 92 -6.10 9.69 -9.31
C PHE A 92 -5.44 9.55 -10.69
N ASP A 93 -5.03 10.68 -11.29
CA ASP A 93 -4.43 10.71 -12.63
C ASP A 93 -3.08 9.95 -12.70
N ASP A 94 -2.39 9.77 -11.56
CA ASP A 94 -1.13 9.04 -11.47
C ASP A 94 -1.29 7.52 -11.60
N LEU A 95 -2.50 6.99 -11.44
CA LEU A 95 -2.77 5.55 -11.50
C LEU A 95 -2.31 4.94 -12.83
N ARG A 96 -2.51 5.65 -13.95
CA ARG A 96 -2.10 5.18 -15.27
C ARG A 96 -0.58 5.00 -15.35
N GLY A 97 0.19 5.93 -14.77
CA GLY A 97 1.65 5.83 -14.70
C GLY A 97 2.09 4.69 -13.77
N ALA A 98 1.39 4.51 -12.66
CA ALA A 98 1.70 3.51 -11.65
C ALA A 98 1.62 2.06 -12.17
N LEU A 99 0.67 1.78 -13.07
CA LEU A 99 0.43 0.43 -13.60
C LEU A 99 1.35 0.04 -14.76
N LYS A 100 2.19 0.97 -15.26
CA LYS A 100 3.16 0.66 -16.32
C LYS A 100 4.12 -0.44 -15.84
N ALA A 101 4.33 -1.44 -16.68
CA ALA A 101 5.21 -2.55 -16.37
C ALA A 101 6.65 -2.09 -16.12
N ASP A 102 7.35 -2.79 -15.23
CA ASP A 102 8.78 -2.58 -15.02
C ASP A 102 9.58 -2.97 -16.28
N ALA A 103 10.89 -2.69 -16.29
CA ALA A 103 11.79 -3.04 -17.39
C ALA A 103 11.82 -4.54 -17.74
N ARG A 104 11.24 -5.41 -16.90
CA ARG A 104 11.11 -6.86 -17.09
C ARG A 104 9.69 -7.28 -17.47
N GLY A 105 8.81 -6.32 -17.80
CA GLY A 105 7.42 -6.59 -18.19
C GLY A 105 6.50 -6.97 -17.03
N ARG A 106 6.96 -6.91 -15.78
CA ARG A 106 6.13 -7.28 -14.62
C ARG A 106 5.33 -6.09 -14.12
N ARG A 107 4.13 -6.36 -13.63
CA ARG A 107 3.32 -5.34 -12.94
C ARG A 107 4.05 -4.95 -11.65
N PRO A 108 4.40 -3.67 -11.44
CA PRO A 108 5.15 -3.25 -10.26
C PRO A 108 4.31 -3.28 -8.96
N ARG A 109 2.98 -3.35 -9.12
CA ARG A 109 1.98 -3.31 -8.04
C ARG A 109 0.68 -3.99 -8.48
N GLY A 110 -0.18 -4.32 -7.52
CA GLY A 110 -1.50 -4.93 -7.77
C GLY A 110 -2.54 -4.54 -6.73
N ASP A 111 -3.81 -4.54 -7.13
CA ASP A 111 -4.95 -4.24 -6.26
C ASP A 111 -5.34 -5.46 -5.38
N ALA A 112 -6.42 -5.32 -4.61
CA ALA A 112 -6.94 -6.40 -3.75
C ALA A 112 -7.31 -7.66 -4.55
N VAL A 113 -7.85 -7.52 -5.76
CA VAL A 113 -8.23 -8.66 -6.60
C VAL A 113 -6.99 -9.41 -7.06
N ALA A 114 -5.99 -8.68 -7.56
CA ALA A 114 -4.72 -9.25 -7.99
C ALA A 114 -4.01 -9.95 -6.82
N LEU A 115 -4.04 -9.38 -5.61
CA LEU A 115 -3.47 -10.02 -4.42
C LEU A 115 -4.23 -11.29 -4.04
N ARG A 116 -5.57 -11.30 -4.07
CA ARG A 116 -6.35 -12.52 -3.78
C ARG A 116 -6.03 -13.64 -4.77
N ASN A 117 -5.88 -13.32 -6.06
CA ASN A 117 -5.50 -14.30 -7.06
C ASN A 117 -4.11 -14.90 -6.77
N LEU A 118 -3.14 -14.07 -6.37
CA LEU A 118 -1.81 -14.57 -5.99
C LEU A 118 -1.85 -15.49 -4.77
N LEU A 119 -2.68 -15.17 -3.76
CA LEU A 119 -2.82 -16.01 -2.57
C LEU A 119 -3.44 -17.37 -2.92
N HIS A 120 -4.49 -17.36 -3.76
CA HIS A 120 -5.12 -18.58 -4.26
C HIS A 120 -4.13 -19.44 -5.07
N ASP A 121 -3.37 -18.84 -5.98
CA ASP A 121 -2.37 -19.56 -6.80
C ASP A 121 -1.20 -20.11 -5.98
N ALA A 122 -0.85 -19.45 -4.86
CA ALA A 122 0.15 -19.92 -3.91
C ALA A 122 -0.34 -21.05 -2.98
N GLY A 123 -1.62 -21.42 -3.05
CA GLY A 123 -2.24 -22.42 -2.17
C GLY A 123 -2.38 -21.96 -0.71
N LEU A 124 -2.48 -20.65 -0.48
CA LEU A 124 -2.67 -20.02 0.83
C LEU A 124 -4.12 -19.63 1.10
#